data_AF-A0A9Q3GMD9-F1
#
_entry.id   AF-A0A9Q3GMD9-F1
#
_cell.length_a   1.000
_cell.length_b   1.000
_cell.length_c   1.000
_cell.angle_alpha   90.00
_cell.angle_beta   90.00
_cell.angle_gamma   90.00
#
_symmetry.space_group_name_H-M   'P 1'
#
loop_
_entity.id
_entity.type
_entity.pdbx_description
1 polymer ?
#
loop_
_entity_poly.entity_id
_entity_poly.type
_entity_poly.pdbx_seq_one_letter_code
_entity_poly.pdbx_strand_id
1 'polypeptide(L)'
;MAKEAANLITTPPHTLHHTSLSKLRQRTNQQARTPLTITASKCTRVTFRTPPNLIIQALDKLEKGPASTIHQLRSNHVPLNAYLFQIKQVTSPCCPHCNTLENTSHYLLFCRKFSTQRKEFRKCKEEQNLTQSRQQHLHPRLPNRLQAPGKLHYCYRKIPIH
;
A
#
# COMPACT_ATOMS: atom_id res chain seq x y z
N MET A 1 -64.20 0.06 -31.22
CA MET A 1 -63.72 -1.20 -31.84
C MET A 1 -62.24 -1.37 -31.50
N ALA A 2 -61.93 -1.78 -30.28
CA ALA A 2 -60.58 -2.06 -29.79
C ALA A 2 -60.54 -3.53 -29.40
N LYS A 3 -59.67 -4.32 -30.05
CA LYS A 3 -59.41 -5.71 -29.68
C LYS A 3 -58.02 -5.76 -29.06
N GLU A 4 -58.03 -5.92 -27.76
CA GLU A 4 -56.91 -6.23 -26.90
C GLU A 4 -57.03 -7.73 -26.59
N ALA A 5 -56.00 -8.52 -26.90
CA ALA A 5 -55.87 -9.88 -26.38
C ALA A 5 -54.41 -10.35 -26.42
N ALA A 6 -53.90 -10.54 -25.21
CA ALA A 6 -52.63 -11.09 -24.78
C ALA A 6 -52.09 -12.25 -25.64
N ASN A 7 -50.82 -12.14 -26.05
CA ASN A 7 -50.03 -13.29 -26.46
C ASN A 7 -49.04 -13.62 -25.33
N LEU A 8 -49.28 -14.76 -24.68
CA LEU A 8 -48.48 -15.32 -23.60
C LEU A 8 -47.11 -15.74 -24.14
N ILE A 9 -46.04 -15.06 -23.71
CA ILE A 9 -44.67 -15.53 -23.91
C ILE A 9 -44.40 -16.56 -22.81
N THR A 10 -44.52 -17.84 -23.15
CA THR A 10 -43.99 -18.94 -22.34
C THR A 10 -42.47 -18.87 -22.38
N THR A 11 -41.84 -18.27 -21.36
CA THR A 11 -40.39 -18.35 -21.18
C THR A 11 -40.03 -19.75 -20.64
N PRO A 12 -39.11 -20.49 -21.28
CA PRO A 12 -38.65 -21.77 -20.75
C PRO A 12 -37.89 -21.56 -19.43
N PRO A 13 -37.98 -22.50 -18.48
CA PRO A 13 -37.36 -22.35 -17.16
C PRO A 13 -35.84 -22.20 -17.31
N HIS A 14 -35.31 -21.06 -16.86
CA HIS A 14 -33.88 -20.80 -16.78
C HIS A 14 -33.21 -21.88 -15.92
N THR A 15 -32.63 -22.87 -16.57
CA THR A 15 -31.88 -23.93 -15.90
C THR A 15 -30.60 -23.31 -15.36
N LEU A 16 -30.59 -22.95 -14.08
CA LEU A 16 -29.36 -22.57 -13.37
C LEU A 16 -28.47 -23.81 -13.31
N HIS A 17 -27.61 -23.96 -14.31
CA HIS A 17 -26.62 -25.01 -14.35
C HIS A 17 -25.60 -24.73 -13.24
N HIS A 18 -25.78 -25.33 -12.06
CA HIS A 18 -24.84 -25.22 -10.96
C HIS A 18 -23.51 -25.89 -11.39
N THR A 19 -22.59 -25.10 -11.92
CA THR A 19 -21.24 -25.59 -12.14
C THR A 19 -20.60 -25.77 -10.77
N SER A 20 -20.28 -27.01 -10.41
CA SER A 20 -19.53 -27.29 -9.20
C SER A 20 -18.29 -26.38 -9.11
N LEU A 21 -18.01 -25.85 -7.92
CA LEU A 21 -16.86 -24.98 -7.67
C LEU A 21 -15.54 -25.63 -8.10
N SER A 22 -15.45 -26.96 -8.08
CA SER A 22 -14.30 -27.69 -8.61
C SER A 22 -14.15 -27.57 -10.13
N LYS A 23 -15.26 -27.60 -10.89
CA LYS A 23 -15.26 -27.37 -12.35
C LYS A 23 -14.91 -25.92 -12.71
N LEU A 24 -15.38 -24.96 -11.91
CA LEU A 24 -15.02 -23.54 -12.07
C LEU A 24 -13.52 -23.33 -11.80
N ARG A 25 -12.98 -23.90 -10.71
CA ARG A 25 -11.54 -23.87 -10.39
C ARG A 25 -10.68 -24.55 -11.44
N GLN A 26 -11.15 -25.66 -12.02
CA GLN A 26 -10.43 -26.36 -13.07
C GLN A 26 -10.37 -25.51 -14.35
N ARG A 27 -11.48 -24.85 -14.72
CA ARG A 27 -11.53 -23.91 -15.85
C ARG A 27 -10.62 -22.70 -15.65
N THR A 28 -10.62 -22.07 -14.47
CA THR A 28 -9.73 -20.93 -14.19
C THR A 28 -8.26 -21.34 -14.20
N ASN A 29 -7.91 -22.53 -13.68
CA ASN A 29 -6.55 -23.06 -13.77
C ASN A 29 -6.13 -23.38 -15.21
N GLN A 30 -7.03 -23.86 -16.06
CA GLN A 30 -6.75 -24.08 -17.48
C GLN A 30 -6.58 -22.76 -18.23
N GLN A 31 -7.39 -21.74 -17.91
CA GLN A 31 -7.27 -20.39 -18.51
C GLN A 31 -5.99 -19.67 -18.07
N ALA A 32 -5.60 -19.78 -16.79
CA ALA A 32 -4.36 -19.23 -16.26
C ALA A 32 -3.09 -19.92 -16.80
N ARG A 33 -3.23 -21.06 -17.49
CA ARG A 33 -2.15 -21.78 -18.17
C ARG A 33 -2.03 -21.44 -19.66
N THR A 34 -2.91 -20.61 -20.20
CA THR A 34 -2.67 -20.04 -21.53
C THR A 34 -1.50 -19.07 -21.43
N PRO A 35 -0.44 -19.22 -22.24
CA PRO A 35 0.56 -18.17 -22.36
C PRO A 35 -0.19 -16.94 -22.82
N LEU A 36 -0.27 -15.92 -21.97
CA LEU A 36 -0.61 -14.60 -22.46
C LEU A 36 0.48 -14.29 -23.48
N THR A 37 0.13 -14.34 -24.77
CA THR A 37 0.93 -13.75 -25.82
C THR A 37 0.89 -12.25 -25.56
N ILE A 38 1.71 -11.82 -24.59
CA ILE A 38 2.01 -10.42 -24.37
C ILE A 38 2.79 -10.03 -25.61
N THR A 39 2.08 -9.62 -26.66
CA THR A 39 2.68 -8.78 -27.70
C THR A 39 3.44 -7.71 -26.95
N ALA A 40 4.73 -7.56 -27.24
CA ALA A 40 5.64 -6.67 -26.56
C ALA A 40 5.27 -5.18 -26.78
N SER A 41 4.06 -4.78 -26.42
CA SER A 41 3.60 -3.42 -26.34
C SER A 41 4.26 -2.82 -25.12
N LYS A 42 5.50 -2.34 -25.30
CA LYS A 42 6.26 -1.47 -24.38
C LYS A 42 5.83 -1.64 -22.92
N CYS A 43 6.08 -2.81 -22.34
CA CYS A 43 6.21 -2.90 -20.89
C CYS A 43 7.47 -2.10 -20.58
N THR A 44 7.32 -0.81 -20.31
CA THR A 44 8.38 -0.02 -19.69
C THR A 44 8.74 -0.78 -18.43
N ARG A 45 9.91 -1.42 -18.45
CA ARG A 45 10.43 -2.17 -17.31
C ARG A 45 10.47 -1.19 -16.15
N VAL A 46 9.55 -1.36 -15.19
CA VAL A 46 9.57 -0.59 -13.96
C VAL A 46 10.85 -1.01 -13.24
N THR A 47 11.90 -0.22 -13.41
CA THR A 47 13.17 -0.46 -12.73
C THR A 47 12.97 -0.12 -11.26
N PHE A 48 12.73 -1.14 -10.43
CA PHE A 48 12.83 -0.98 -8.99
C PHE A 48 14.29 -0.66 -8.66
N ARG A 49 14.55 0.57 -8.20
CA ARG A 49 15.90 1.06 -7.83
C ARG A 49 16.51 0.32 -6.62
N THR A 50 15.68 -0.46 -5.91
CA THR A 50 16.06 -1.36 -4.81
C THR A 50 15.58 -2.74 -5.18
N PRO A 51 16.36 -3.82 -4.93
CA PRO A 51 15.86 -5.17 -5.16
C PRO A 51 14.56 -5.35 -4.34
N PRO A 52 13.46 -5.78 -4.99
CA PRO A 52 12.13 -5.78 -4.38
C PRO A 52 12.11 -6.52 -3.02
N ASN A 53 12.98 -7.52 -2.91
CA ASN A 53 13.20 -8.36 -1.73
C ASN A 53 13.49 -7.55 -0.46
N LEU A 54 14.30 -6.49 -0.53
CA LEU A 54 14.69 -5.73 0.68
C LEU A 54 13.53 -4.92 1.25
N ILE A 55 12.69 -4.36 0.38
CA ILE A 55 11.51 -3.60 0.80
C ILE A 55 10.49 -4.55 1.39
N ILE A 56 10.25 -5.69 0.74
CA ILE A 56 9.31 -6.70 1.24
C ILE A 56 9.79 -7.21 2.62
N GLN A 57 11.07 -7.58 2.76
CA GLN A 57 11.65 -8.00 4.03
C GLN A 57 11.55 -6.93 5.14
N ALA A 58 11.65 -5.64 4.78
CA ALA A 58 11.47 -4.56 5.74
C ALA A 58 10.01 -4.38 6.15
N LEU A 59 9.07 -4.52 5.19
CA LEU A 59 7.63 -4.42 5.45
C LEU A 59 7.08 -5.61 6.22
N ASP A 60 7.62 -6.82 6.02
CA ASP A 60 7.23 -8.02 6.75
C ASP A 60 7.51 -7.92 8.25
N LYS A 61 8.45 -7.06 8.64
CA LYS A 61 8.79 -6.77 10.04
C LYS A 61 7.85 -5.74 10.68
N LEU A 62 6.98 -5.10 9.91
CA LEU A 62 6.00 -4.12 10.39
C LEU A 62 4.66 -4.80 10.68
N GLU A 63 3.88 -4.16 11.56
CA GLU A 63 2.46 -4.49 11.68
C GLU A 63 1.75 -4.26 10.33
N LYS A 64 0.70 -5.06 10.08
CA LYS A 64 0.00 -5.10 8.78
C LYS A 64 -0.52 -3.72 8.33
N GLY A 65 -1.01 -2.90 9.27
CA GLY A 65 -1.57 -1.57 8.98
C GLY A 65 -0.53 -0.62 8.36
N PRO A 66 0.55 -0.28 9.08
CA PRO A 66 1.64 0.54 8.54
C PRO A 66 2.24 0.01 7.24
N ALA A 67 2.43 -1.32 7.14
CA ALA A 67 2.96 -1.94 5.92
C ALA A 67 2.04 -1.70 4.71
N SER A 68 0.72 -1.86 4.87
CA SER A 68 -0.28 -1.57 3.85
C SER A 68 -0.27 -0.09 3.45
N THR A 69 -0.21 0.82 4.42
CA THR A 69 -0.13 2.26 4.15
C THR A 69 1.11 2.63 3.35
N ILE A 70 2.28 2.08 3.71
CA ILE A 70 3.52 2.31 2.95
C ILE A 70 3.40 1.76 1.53
N HIS A 71 2.79 0.60 1.35
CA HIS A 71 2.56 0.04 0.03
C HIS A 71 1.69 0.96 -0.85
N GLN A 72 0.57 1.43 -0.32
CA GLN A 72 -0.34 2.35 -1.02
C GLN A 72 0.31 3.70 -1.34
N LEU A 73 1.13 4.24 -0.43
CA LEU A 73 1.89 5.46 -0.68
C LEU A 73 2.86 5.26 -1.85
N ARG A 74 3.59 4.15 -1.87
CA ARG A 74 4.54 3.85 -2.96
C ARG A 74 3.87 3.66 -4.32
N SER A 75 2.65 3.15 -4.34
CA SER A 75 1.86 2.98 -5.57
C SER A 75 1.00 4.20 -5.92
N ASN A 76 1.02 5.28 -5.13
CA ASN A 76 0.11 6.44 -5.24
C ASN A 76 -1.39 6.06 -5.22
N HIS A 77 -1.76 5.00 -4.52
CA HIS A 77 -3.17 4.58 -4.34
C HIS A 77 -3.76 4.97 -2.98
N VAL A 78 -3.02 5.77 -2.21
CA VAL A 78 -3.50 6.37 -0.96
C VAL A 78 -4.58 7.43 -1.27
N PRO A 79 -5.59 7.64 -0.41
CA PRO A 79 -6.65 8.63 -0.61
C PRO A 79 -6.16 10.09 -0.43
N LEU A 80 -5.20 10.52 -1.25
CA LEU A 80 -4.78 11.91 -1.42
C LEU A 80 -5.58 12.56 -2.55
N ASN A 81 -5.68 13.90 -2.58
CA ASN A 81 -6.54 14.59 -3.55
C ASN A 81 -6.20 14.26 -5.01
N ALA A 82 -4.93 14.02 -5.35
CA ALA A 82 -4.58 13.60 -6.71
C ALA A 82 -5.24 12.26 -7.11
N TYR A 83 -5.23 11.27 -6.22
CA TYR A 83 -5.87 9.97 -6.47
C TYR A 83 -7.39 10.08 -6.41
N LEU A 84 -7.92 10.78 -5.40
CA LEU A 84 -9.36 11.00 -5.26
C LEU A 84 -9.95 11.74 -6.48
N PHE A 85 -9.22 12.67 -7.07
CA PHE A 85 -9.64 13.37 -8.27
C PHE A 85 -9.67 12.43 -9.49
N GLN A 86 -8.68 11.53 -9.62
CA GLN A 86 -8.67 10.52 -10.69
C GLN A 86 -9.91 9.60 -10.64
N ILE A 87 -10.34 9.22 -9.44
CA ILE A 87 -11.56 8.40 -9.25
C ILE A 87 -12.84 9.25 -9.09
N LYS A 88 -12.77 10.55 -9.41
CA LYS A 88 -13.90 11.49 -9.42
C LYS A 88 -14.63 11.64 -8.07
N GLN A 89 -13.91 11.45 -6.96
CA GLN A 89 -14.44 11.62 -5.59
C GLN A 89 -14.27 13.05 -5.06
N VAL A 90 -13.36 13.83 -5.62
CA VAL A 90 -13.15 15.25 -5.28
C VAL A 90 -13.10 16.10 -6.54
N THR A 91 -13.40 17.39 -6.42
CA THR A 91 -13.47 18.35 -7.53
C THR A 91 -12.11 18.93 -7.91
N SER A 92 -11.13 18.91 -7.01
CA SER A 92 -9.80 19.48 -7.22
C SER A 92 -8.70 18.54 -6.73
N PRO A 93 -7.62 18.34 -7.50
CA PRO A 93 -6.49 17.52 -7.10
C PRO A 93 -5.46 18.26 -6.23
N CYS A 94 -5.71 19.54 -5.92
CA CYS A 94 -4.77 20.40 -5.22
C CYS A 94 -4.83 20.24 -3.69
N CYS A 95 -3.68 20.39 -3.05
CA CYS A 95 -3.57 20.46 -1.59
C CYS A 95 -4.17 21.79 -1.08
N PRO A 96 -5.06 21.78 -0.07
CA PRO A 96 -5.70 23.00 0.44
C PRO A 96 -4.73 23.96 1.13
N HIS A 97 -3.55 23.48 1.55
CA HIS A 97 -2.55 24.32 2.22
C HIS A 97 -1.47 24.86 1.27
N CYS A 98 -1.25 24.20 0.14
CA CYS A 98 -0.13 24.52 -0.76
C CYS A 98 -0.56 24.96 -2.15
N ASN A 99 -1.82 24.73 -2.54
CA ASN A 99 -2.37 24.99 -3.88
C ASN A 99 -1.57 24.33 -5.00
N THR A 100 -0.93 23.19 -4.71
CA THR A 100 -0.21 22.35 -5.67
C THR A 100 -0.78 20.94 -5.67
N LEU A 101 -0.51 20.16 -6.70
CA LEU A 101 -0.97 18.78 -6.83
C LEU A 101 -0.62 17.93 -5.59
N GLU A 102 -1.62 17.36 -4.92
CA GLU A 102 -1.41 16.56 -3.71
C GLU A 102 -1.15 15.09 -4.07
N ASN A 103 0.09 14.78 -4.44
CA ASN A 103 0.59 13.43 -4.63
C ASN A 103 1.45 12.96 -3.43
N THR A 104 1.87 11.69 -3.42
CA THR A 104 2.69 11.14 -2.32
C THR A 104 3.96 11.93 -2.06
N SER A 105 4.66 12.38 -3.11
CA SER A 105 5.88 13.18 -2.99
C SER A 105 5.59 14.52 -2.32
N HIS A 106 4.54 15.22 -2.75
CA HIS A 106 4.08 16.45 -2.12
C HIS A 106 3.75 16.21 -0.64
N TYR A 107 2.86 15.26 -0.36
CA TYR A 107 2.37 14.97 0.98
C TYR A 107 3.51 14.65 1.96
N LEU A 108 4.42 13.73 1.58
CA LEU A 108 5.49 13.26 2.46
C LEU A 108 6.69 14.18 2.56
N LEU A 109 7.03 14.95 1.51
CA LEU A 109 8.31 15.68 1.45
C LEU A 109 8.15 17.21 1.44
N PHE A 110 7.08 17.73 0.86
CA PHE A 110 6.98 19.16 0.52
C PHE A 110 5.80 19.88 1.19
N CYS A 111 4.76 19.17 1.59
CA CYS A 111 3.53 19.78 2.08
C CYS A 111 3.81 20.63 3.33
N ARG A 112 3.41 21.91 3.28
CA ARG A 112 3.65 22.90 4.35
C ARG A 112 3.00 22.49 5.67
N LYS A 113 1.82 21.86 5.59
CA LYS A 113 1.07 21.31 6.75
C LYS A 113 1.95 20.42 7.63
N PHE A 114 2.79 19.58 7.01
CA PHE A 114 3.60 18.57 7.71
C PHE A 114 5.06 18.99 7.92
N SER A 115 5.37 20.29 7.80
CA SER A 115 6.74 20.78 7.88
C SER A 115 7.34 20.59 9.28
N THR A 116 6.56 20.83 10.34
CA THR A 116 6.99 20.66 11.73
C THR A 116 7.30 19.20 12.04
N GLN A 117 6.40 18.28 11.69
CA GLN A 117 6.56 16.84 11.92
C GLN A 117 7.79 16.30 11.18
N ARG A 118 8.08 16.79 9.97
CA ARG A 118 9.31 16.42 9.25
C ARG A 118 10.57 16.92 9.94
N LYS A 119 10.55 18.14 10.48
CA LYS A 119 11.69 18.69 11.24
C LYS A 119 11.95 17.85 12.50
N GLU A 120 10.90 17.54 13.24
CA GLU A 120 10.97 16.69 14.44
C GLU A 120 11.50 15.29 14.11
N PHE A 121 10.97 14.66 13.06
CA PHE A 121 11.44 13.34 12.63
C PHE A 121 12.93 13.35 12.25
N ARG A 122 13.39 14.37 11.53
CA ARG A 122 14.81 14.52 11.16
C ARG A 122 15.68 14.68 12.39
N LYS A 123 15.28 15.52 13.35
CA LYS A 123 16.00 15.72 14.62
C LYS A 123 16.10 14.42 15.41
N CYS A 124 14.99 13.70 15.60
CA CYS A 124 15.02 12.41 16.30
C CYS A 124 15.89 11.38 15.56
N LYS A 125 15.92 11.38 14.23
CA LYS A 125 16.79 10.49 13.46
C LYS A 125 18.26 10.81 13.62
N GLU A 126 18.61 12.09 13.64
CA GLU A 126 19.98 12.55 13.90
C GLU A 126 20.44 12.15 15.31
N GLU A 127 19.61 12.35 16.32
CA GLU A 127 19.87 11.91 17.70
C GLU A 127 20.03 10.39 17.81
N GLN A 128 19.20 9.61 17.10
CA GLN A 128 19.33 8.15 17.03
C GLN A 128 20.64 7.71 16.38
N ASN A 129 21.03 8.33 15.27
CA ASN A 129 22.29 8.02 14.58
C ASN A 129 23.50 8.35 15.48
N LEU A 130 23.46 9.47 16.21
CA LEU A 130 24.51 9.87 17.15
C LEU A 130 24.62 8.88 18.34
N THR A 131 23.48 8.41 18.84
CA THR A 131 23.42 7.42 19.94
C THR A 131 23.94 6.05 19.48
N GLN A 132 23.59 5.64 18.26
CA GLN A 132 24.03 4.37 17.68
C GLN A 132 25.53 4.36 17.35
N SER A 133 26.10 5.51 16.97
CA SER A 133 27.55 5.70 16.79
C SER A 133 28.32 5.74 18.13
N ARG A 134 27.77 6.36 19.19
CA ARG A 134 28.39 6.33 20.54
C ARG A 134 28.45 4.93 21.14
N GLN A 135 27.46 4.08 20.88
CA GLN A 135 27.46 2.68 21.34
C GLN A 135 28.57 1.86 20.68
N GLN A 136 28.92 2.14 19.41
CA GLN A 136 30.00 1.43 18.71
C GLN A 136 31.39 1.69 19.29
N HIS A 137 31.60 2.82 19.98
CA HIS A 137 32.88 3.18 20.59
C HIS A 137 33.03 2.83 22.07
N LEU A 138 31.96 2.36 22.75
CA LEU A 138 31.96 2.10 24.19
C LEU A 138 31.75 0.62 24.55
N HIS A 139 31.97 -0.32 23.63
CA HIS A 139 32.04 -1.74 23.99
C HIS A 139 33.45 -2.10 24.49
N PRO A 140 33.72 -2.25 25.80
CA PRO A 140 34.80 -3.13 26.22
C PRO A 140 34.43 -4.54 25.73
N ARG A 141 35.36 -5.20 25.05
CA ARG A 141 35.20 -6.61 24.64
C ARG A 141 34.96 -7.44 25.90
N LEU A 142 33.71 -7.81 26.17
CA LEU A 142 33.40 -8.81 27.18
C LEU A 142 33.16 -10.14 26.45
N PRO A 143 33.87 -11.22 26.84
CA PRO A 143 33.69 -12.53 26.22
C PRO A 143 32.35 -13.14 26.63
N ASN A 144 31.77 -13.87 25.67
CA ASN A 144 30.49 -14.61 25.75
C ASN A 144 30.27 -15.35 27.08
N ARG A 145 29.14 -15.07 27.76
CA ARG A 145 28.29 -16.13 28.34
C ARG A 145 26.94 -15.62 28.87
N LEU A 146 25.93 -16.49 28.68
CA LEU A 146 24.68 -16.68 29.44
C LEU A 146 23.44 -15.79 29.14
N GLN A 147 22.44 -16.50 28.58
CA GLN A 147 20.98 -16.30 28.48
C GLN A 147 20.29 -15.20 29.31
N ALA A 148 19.37 -14.44 28.68
CA ALA A 148 17.93 -14.37 29.04
C ALA A 148 17.14 -13.37 28.13
N PRO A 149 15.83 -13.59 27.89
CA PRO A 149 15.01 -12.77 27.00
C PRO A 149 14.48 -11.49 27.66
N GLY A 150 14.96 -10.33 27.21
CA GLY A 150 14.51 -9.01 27.67
C GLY A 150 13.76 -8.24 26.60
N LYS A 151 12.47 -7.96 26.85
CA LYS A 151 11.57 -7.09 26.09
C LYS A 151 12.26 -5.81 25.57
N LEU A 152 12.29 -5.62 24.25
CA LEU A 152 12.44 -4.30 23.65
C LEU A 152 11.14 -3.53 23.88
N HIS A 153 11.14 -2.61 24.84
CA HIS A 153 10.05 -1.66 25.06
C HIS A 153 10.10 -0.59 23.96
N TYR A 154 9.19 -0.67 22.99
CA TYR A 154 9.03 0.34 21.94
C TYR A 154 8.29 1.56 22.52
N CYS A 155 9.00 2.67 22.69
CA CYS A 155 8.40 3.95 23.10
C CYS A 155 7.62 4.57 21.92
N TYR A 156 6.37 4.17 21.71
CA TYR A 156 5.40 5.01 20.99
C TYR A 156 4.78 5.99 21.98
N ARG A 157 5.38 7.17 22.16
CA ARG A 157 4.67 8.29 22.77
C ARG A 157 3.64 8.79 21.75
N LYS A 158 2.36 8.56 22.05
CA LYS A 158 1.19 9.10 21.35
C LYS A 158 1.36 10.62 21.25
N ILE A 159 1.46 11.14 20.03
CA ILE A 159 1.35 12.57 19.75
C ILE A 159 -0.15 12.89 19.80
N PRO A 160 -0.62 13.77 20.70
CA PRO A 160 -2.01 14.15 20.76
C PRO A 160 -2.36 14.99 19.53
N ILE A 161 -3.45 14.62 18.88
CA ILE A 161 -4.10 15.37 17.81
C ILE A 161 -5.13 16.28 18.51
N HIS A 162 -4.88 17.59 18.47
CA HIS A 162 -5.87 18.63 18.73
C HIS A 162 -6.10 19.42 17.45
#